data_AF-A0A0R5XF83-F1
#
_entry.id   AF-A0A0R5XF83-F1
#
_cell.length_a   1.000
_cell.length_b   1.000
_cell.length_c   1.000
_cell.angle_alpha   90.00
_cell.angle_beta   90.00
_cell.angle_gamma   90.00
#
_symmetry.space_group_name_H-M   'P 1'
#
loop_
_entity.id
_entity.type
_entity.pdbx_description
1 polymer ?
#
loop_
_entity_poly.entity_id
_entity_poly.type
_entity_poly.pdbx_seq_one_letter_code
_entity_poly.pdbx_strand_id
1 'polypeptide(L)'
;PLKNVSPSTDIGIIDGLSGLNYSVDEYPVEAISKRFRYDAALVSTLKDMEEDILEGLKSQDLEEYLSGPFTVVVKEACDGMGDVSEKHGCGPAVPEKAVRFSFTIMNISVPNTSGSIRIFEETKTNSELCCKPLCLMLADESDHETLTAILSPLIAEREAM
;
A
#
# COMPACT_ATOMS: atom_id res chain seq x y z
N PRO A 1 13.64 -10.44 9.49
CA PRO A 1 12.28 -10.20 10.02
C PRO A 1 12.02 -8.70 10.09
N LEU A 2 10.87 -8.24 9.62
CA LEU A 2 10.49 -6.83 9.67
C LEU A 2 10.21 -6.44 11.14
N LYS A 3 10.74 -5.30 11.59
CA LYS A 3 10.55 -4.83 12.97
C LYS A 3 9.09 -4.42 13.17
N ASN A 4 8.47 -4.88 14.27
CA ASN A 4 7.07 -4.57 14.62
C ASN A 4 6.00 -5.00 13.60
N VAL A 5 6.36 -5.85 12.63
CA VAL A 5 5.41 -6.44 11.67
C VAL A 5 5.30 -7.93 11.94
N SER A 6 4.07 -8.44 12.00
CA SER A 6 3.82 -9.87 12.22
C SER A 6 4.42 -10.72 11.08
N PRO A 7 5.05 -11.87 11.36
CA PRO A 7 5.60 -12.74 10.32
C PRO A 7 4.52 -13.54 9.56
N SER A 8 3.24 -13.46 9.96
CA SER A 8 2.15 -14.19 9.29
C SER A 8 1.95 -13.72 7.85
N THR A 9 1.77 -14.64 6.91
CA THR A 9 1.60 -14.35 5.47
C THR A 9 0.17 -14.57 4.97
N ASP A 10 -0.73 -15.00 5.84
CA ASP A 10 -2.15 -15.26 5.57
C ASP A 10 -3.06 -14.05 5.89
N ILE A 11 -2.46 -12.88 6.09
CA ILE A 11 -3.20 -11.64 6.38
C ILE A 11 -3.70 -11.02 5.07
N GLY A 12 -5.01 -10.84 4.97
CA GLY A 12 -5.66 -10.13 3.86
C GLY A 12 -6.09 -8.71 4.26
N ILE A 13 -7.39 -8.44 4.13
CA ILE A 13 -7.98 -7.16 4.53
C ILE A 13 -8.08 -7.10 6.06
N ILE A 14 -7.54 -6.04 6.64
CA ILE A 14 -7.58 -5.76 8.08
C ILE A 14 -8.26 -4.42 8.37
N ASP A 15 -8.66 -4.24 9.63
CA ASP A 15 -9.16 -2.95 10.11
C ASP A 15 -8.04 -1.91 10.12
N GLY A 16 -8.24 -0.79 9.42
CA GLY A 16 -7.25 0.28 9.32
C GLY A 16 -7.01 0.98 10.66
N LEU A 17 -7.97 0.91 11.57
CA LEU A 17 -7.86 1.44 12.93
C LEU A 17 -6.86 0.67 13.79
N SER A 18 -6.41 -0.51 13.34
CA SER A 18 -5.23 -1.22 13.87
C SER A 18 -5.21 -1.38 15.41
N GLY A 19 -6.39 -1.56 16.01
CA GLY A 19 -6.55 -1.76 17.45
C GLY A 19 -6.72 -0.46 18.27
N LEU A 20 -7.01 0.67 17.63
CA LEU A 20 -7.36 1.92 18.34
C LEU A 20 -8.53 1.67 19.31
N ASN A 21 -8.46 2.25 20.50
CA ASN A 21 -9.42 2.01 21.57
C ASN A 21 -10.74 2.76 21.29
N TYR A 22 -11.87 2.07 21.47
CA TYR A 22 -13.22 2.62 21.28
C TYR A 22 -13.94 2.92 22.60
N SER A 23 -13.20 3.03 23.71
CA SER A 23 -13.79 3.43 24.98
C SER A 23 -14.30 4.87 24.94
N VAL A 24 -15.38 5.15 25.68
CA VAL A 24 -15.93 6.52 25.84
C VAL A 24 -15.00 7.46 26.59
N ASP A 25 -14.00 6.92 27.29
CA ASP A 25 -12.98 7.69 28.02
C ASP A 25 -11.83 8.15 27.10
N GLU A 26 -11.75 7.62 25.88
CA GLU A 26 -10.68 7.87 24.92
C GLU A 26 -11.11 8.90 23.86
N TYR A 27 -10.19 9.27 22.98
CA TYR A 27 -10.50 10.17 21.86
C TYR A 27 -11.54 9.53 20.93
N PRO A 28 -12.64 10.22 20.58
CA PRO A 28 -13.67 9.69 19.70
C PRO A 28 -13.11 9.30 18.33
N VAL A 29 -13.36 8.06 17.92
CA VAL A 29 -12.94 7.53 16.62
C VAL A 29 -14.14 7.59 15.66
N GLU A 30 -14.26 8.70 14.95
CA GLU A 30 -15.34 8.98 13.98
C GLU A 30 -14.92 8.63 12.55
N ALA A 31 -14.33 7.45 12.37
CA ALA A 31 -13.82 6.99 11.08
C ALA A 31 -14.05 5.49 10.89
N ILE A 32 -14.13 5.08 9.62
CA ILE A 32 -14.15 3.67 9.23
C ILE A 32 -13.02 3.46 8.24
N SER A 33 -12.15 2.49 8.48
CA SER A 33 -11.02 2.21 7.60
C SER A 33 -10.78 0.72 7.36
N LYS A 34 -10.34 0.38 6.15
CA LYS A 34 -9.86 -0.95 5.78
C LYS A 34 -8.59 -0.81 4.96
N ARG A 35 -7.63 -1.72 5.21
CA ARG A 35 -6.35 -1.73 4.52
C ARG A 35 -5.83 -3.13 4.31
N PHE A 36 -4.86 -3.26 3.41
CA PHE A 36 -3.93 -4.38 3.41
C PHE A 36 -2.70 -4.05 4.26
N ARG A 37 -2.01 -5.09 4.74
CA ARG A 37 -0.66 -4.93 5.27
C ARG A 37 0.31 -4.64 4.12
N TYR A 38 1.24 -3.71 4.29
CA TYR A 38 1.94 -3.15 3.15
C TYR A 38 2.86 -4.15 2.45
N ASP A 39 3.62 -4.92 3.22
CA ASP A 39 4.44 -6.04 2.73
C ASP A 39 3.60 -7.10 2.00
N ALA A 40 2.43 -7.46 2.53
CA ALA A 40 1.54 -8.44 1.92
C ALA A 40 0.98 -7.94 0.58
N ALA A 41 0.57 -6.67 0.52
CA ALA A 41 0.10 -6.05 -0.72
C ALA A 41 1.22 -5.94 -1.78
N LEU A 42 2.44 -5.61 -1.35
CA LEU A 42 3.59 -5.52 -2.25
C LEU A 42 3.96 -6.90 -2.81
N VAL A 43 4.00 -7.93 -1.96
CA VAL A 43 4.24 -9.31 -2.39
C VAL A 43 3.16 -9.79 -3.36
N SER A 44 1.88 -9.52 -3.06
CA SER A 44 0.78 -9.86 -3.98
C SER A 44 0.96 -9.18 -5.34
N THR A 45 1.27 -7.88 -5.34
CA THR A 45 1.45 -7.10 -6.58
C THR A 45 2.64 -7.61 -7.38
N LEU A 46 3.77 -7.92 -6.74
CA LEU A 46 4.95 -8.48 -7.40
C LEU A 46 4.67 -9.87 -7.99
N LYS A 47 3.80 -10.65 -7.34
CA LYS A 47 3.36 -11.95 -7.87
C LYS A 47 2.42 -11.83 -9.06
N ASP A 48 1.55 -10.83 -9.06
CA ASP A 48 0.72 -10.54 -10.24
C ASP A 48 1.57 -10.11 -11.45
N MET A 49 2.76 -9.53 -11.21
CA MET A 49 3.71 -9.08 -12.24
C MET A 49 4.78 -10.13 -12.61
N GLU A 50 4.61 -11.39 -12.20
CA GLU A 50 5.63 -12.44 -12.40
C GLU A 50 5.97 -12.63 -13.89
N GLU A 51 4.97 -12.62 -14.77
CA GLU A 51 5.18 -12.76 -16.22
C GLU A 51 5.97 -11.58 -16.81
N ASP A 52 5.61 -10.34 -16.44
CA ASP A 52 6.29 -9.12 -16.90
C ASP A 52 7.76 -9.09 -16.45
N ILE A 53 8.04 -9.55 -15.23
CA ILE A 53 9.40 -9.64 -14.67
C ILE A 53 10.24 -10.66 -15.45
N LEU A 54 9.67 -11.84 -15.73
CA LEU A 54 10.35 -12.90 -16.49
C LEU A 54 10.59 -12.49 -17.94
N GLU A 55 9.64 -11.81 -18.59
CA GLU A 55 9.82 -11.24 -19.93
C GLU A 55 10.90 -10.14 -19.91
N GLY A 56 10.91 -9.31 -18.87
CA GLY A 56 11.93 -8.30 -18.62
C GLY A 56 13.34 -8.88 -18.56
N LEU A 57 13.54 -9.97 -17.81
CA LEU A 57 14.81 -10.69 -17.73
C LEU A 57 15.25 -11.21 -19.11
N LYS A 58 14.32 -11.85 -19.85
CA LYS A 58 14.58 -12.36 -21.21
C LYS A 58 14.99 -11.25 -22.17
N SER A 59 14.35 -10.08 -22.08
CA SER A 59 14.64 -8.94 -22.96
C SER A 59 16.04 -8.36 -22.74
N GLN A 60 16.63 -8.60 -21.57
CA GLN A 60 17.97 -8.15 -21.19
C GLN A 60 19.02 -9.27 -21.28
N ASP A 61 18.69 -10.40 -21.93
CA ASP A 61 19.54 -11.59 -22.06
C ASP A 61 20.00 -12.17 -20.69
N LEU A 62 19.14 -12.05 -19.67
CA LEU A 62 19.38 -12.59 -18.33
C LEU A 62 18.67 -13.94 -18.14
N GLU A 63 19.25 -14.79 -17.28
CA GLU A 63 18.69 -16.11 -16.98
C GLU A 63 17.40 -15.99 -16.16
N GLU A 64 16.37 -16.78 -16.49
CA GLU A 64 15.06 -16.76 -15.79
C GLU A 64 15.17 -17.17 -14.31
N TYR A 65 16.17 -17.98 -13.97
CA TYR A 65 16.44 -18.42 -12.61
C TYR A 65 17.39 -17.49 -11.84
N LEU A 66 17.64 -16.28 -12.35
CA LEU A 66 18.47 -15.29 -11.69
C LEU A 66 17.94 -14.98 -10.29
N SER A 67 18.61 -15.52 -9.28
CA SER A 67 18.37 -15.20 -7.88
C SER A 67 19.34 -14.12 -7.44
N GLY A 68 18.89 -12.87 -7.45
CA GLY A 68 19.66 -11.71 -7.02
C GLY A 68 18.80 -10.69 -6.28
N PRO A 69 19.38 -9.65 -5.66
CA PRO A 69 18.59 -8.59 -5.06
C PRO A 69 17.94 -7.77 -6.17
N PHE A 70 16.62 -7.76 -6.23
CA PHE A 70 15.86 -6.87 -7.09
C PHE A 70 15.64 -5.55 -6.36
N THR A 71 15.83 -4.43 -7.06
CA THR A 71 15.48 -3.11 -6.57
C THR A 71 14.14 -2.71 -7.18
N VAL A 72 13.12 -2.58 -6.34
CA VAL A 72 11.76 -2.19 -6.73
C VAL A 72 11.56 -0.74 -6.34
N VAL A 73 11.21 0.11 -7.30
CA VAL A 73 10.87 1.52 -7.05
C VAL A 73 9.36 1.65 -6.97
N VAL A 74 8.86 2.05 -5.81
CA VAL A 74 7.43 2.22 -5.53
C VAL A 74 7.10 3.70 -5.46
N LYS A 75 6.08 4.13 -6.22
CA LYS A 75 5.45 5.44 -6.08
C LYS A 75 4.26 5.29 -5.14
N GLU A 76 4.27 6.06 -4.06
CA GLU A 76 3.15 6.15 -3.12
C GLU A 76 2.29 7.37 -3.47
N ALA A 77 0.98 7.25 -3.26
CA ALA A 77 0.03 8.33 -3.44
C ALA A 77 -1.01 8.31 -2.31
N CYS A 78 -1.38 9.49 -1.84
CA CYS A 78 -2.44 9.67 -0.86
C CYS A 78 -3.28 10.87 -1.28
N ASP A 79 -4.59 10.66 -1.43
CA ASP A 79 -5.52 11.69 -1.87
C ASP A 79 -6.80 11.69 -1.02
N GLY A 80 -7.25 12.90 -0.64
CA GLY A 80 -8.56 13.14 -0.06
C GLY A 80 -9.63 13.35 -1.13
N MET A 81 -10.84 12.91 -0.82
CA MET A 81 -12.03 13.01 -1.65
C MET A 81 -13.16 13.65 -0.85
N GLY A 82 -13.80 14.68 -1.41
CA GLY A 82 -15.04 15.26 -0.89
C GLY A 82 -16.28 14.60 -1.49
N ASP A 83 -17.45 15.03 -1.02
CA ASP A 83 -18.77 14.62 -1.52
C ASP A 83 -19.00 13.10 -1.48
N VAL A 84 -18.46 12.42 -0.46
CA VAL A 84 -18.63 10.98 -0.24
C VAL A 84 -19.77 10.75 0.75
N SER A 85 -21.01 10.70 0.27
CA SER A 85 -22.20 10.68 1.13
C SER A 85 -22.19 9.55 2.17
N GLU A 86 -22.51 9.91 3.42
CA GLU A 86 -22.70 8.96 4.50
C GLU A 86 -23.94 8.09 4.23
N LYS A 87 -23.87 6.82 4.62
CA LYS A 87 -25.01 5.90 4.52
C LYS A 87 -25.75 5.85 5.85
N HIS A 88 -27.08 5.77 5.79
CA HIS A 88 -27.85 5.32 6.95
C HIS A 88 -27.41 3.92 7.39
N GLY A 89 -27.37 3.68 8.69
CA GLY A 89 -27.01 2.37 9.23
C GLY A 89 -26.61 2.43 10.69
N CYS A 90 -26.06 1.31 11.17
CA CYS A 90 -25.37 1.25 12.45
C CYS A 90 -23.89 1.58 12.22
N GLY A 91 -23.28 2.33 13.13
CA GLY A 91 -21.88 2.72 13.05
C GLY A 91 -21.63 4.04 13.78
N PRO A 92 -20.35 4.48 13.86
CA PRO A 92 -20.06 5.85 14.25
C PRO A 92 -20.62 6.81 13.19
N ALA A 93 -20.86 8.06 13.59
CA ALA A 93 -20.99 9.13 12.61
C ALA A 93 -19.66 9.25 11.86
N VAL A 94 -19.71 9.33 10.53
CA VAL A 94 -18.51 9.47 9.69
C VAL A 94 -18.59 10.73 8.84
N PRO A 95 -17.46 11.37 8.53
CA PRO A 95 -17.47 12.52 7.62
C PRO A 95 -17.88 12.09 6.22
N GLU A 96 -18.53 12.99 5.47
CA GLU A 96 -18.84 12.79 4.04
C GLU A 96 -17.61 13.01 3.14
N LYS A 97 -16.47 12.48 3.58
CA LYS A 97 -15.16 12.58 2.96
C LYS A 97 -14.46 11.23 3.07
N ALA A 98 -13.54 10.98 2.14
CA ALA A 98 -12.70 9.79 2.19
C ALA A 98 -11.24 10.16 1.95
N VAL A 99 -10.34 9.35 2.49
CA VAL A 99 -8.92 9.37 2.12
C VAL A 99 -8.55 7.99 1.58
N ARG A 100 -7.79 7.99 0.50
CA ARG A 100 -7.24 6.79 -0.10
C ARG A 100 -5.73 6.88 -0.13
N PHE A 101 -5.09 5.84 0.36
CA PHE A 101 -3.67 5.58 0.19
C PHE A 101 -3.48 4.44 -0.82
N SER A 102 -2.60 4.64 -1.79
CA SER A 102 -2.30 3.68 -2.84
C SER A 102 -0.81 3.68 -3.18
N PHE A 103 -0.39 2.66 -3.93
CA PHE A 103 0.96 2.58 -4.45
C PHE A 103 0.97 2.02 -5.88
N THR A 104 2.07 2.27 -6.58
CA THR A 104 2.34 1.78 -7.93
C THR A 104 3.80 1.34 -8.00
N ILE A 105 4.05 0.15 -8.56
CA ILE A 105 5.41 -0.28 -8.91
C ILE A 105 5.82 0.46 -10.19
N MET A 106 6.78 1.36 -10.07
CA MET A 106 7.23 2.21 -11.18
C MET A 106 8.26 1.51 -12.05
N ASN A 107 9.22 0.83 -11.44
CA ASN A 107 10.21 0.04 -12.15
C ASN A 107 10.84 -1.01 -11.23
N ILE A 108 11.38 -2.05 -11.85
CA ILE A 108 12.13 -3.11 -11.19
C ILE A 108 13.48 -3.23 -11.90
N SER A 109 14.55 -3.33 -11.13
CA SER A 109 15.92 -3.44 -11.66
C SER A 109 16.73 -4.50 -10.92
N VAL A 110 17.76 -5.01 -11.60
CA VAL A 110 18.71 -6.00 -11.07
C VAL A 110 20.14 -5.48 -11.19
N PRO A 111 21.06 -5.84 -10.28
CA PRO A 111 22.47 -5.51 -10.39
C PRO A 111 23.11 -6.19 -11.60
N ASN A 112 24.03 -5.47 -12.25
CA ASN A 112 24.93 -5.97 -13.26
C ASN A 112 26.36 -5.46 -12.96
N THR A 113 27.36 -6.09 -13.58
CA THR A 113 28.79 -5.74 -13.52
C THR A 113 29.09 -4.25 -13.75
N SER A 114 28.24 -3.53 -14.49
CA SER A 114 28.40 -2.11 -14.82
C SER A 114 27.42 -1.16 -14.12
N GLY A 115 26.51 -1.65 -13.27
CA GLY A 115 25.47 -0.83 -12.63
C GLY A 115 24.18 -1.60 -12.36
N SER A 116 23.02 -0.98 -12.56
CA SER A 116 21.71 -1.63 -12.46
C SER A 116 21.01 -1.63 -13.82
N ILE A 117 20.48 -2.78 -14.24
CA ILE A 117 19.66 -2.90 -15.44
C ILE A 117 18.18 -2.93 -15.04
N ARG A 118 17.35 -2.13 -15.71
CA ARG A 118 15.90 -2.13 -15.52
C ARG A 118 15.30 -3.26 -16.36
N ILE A 119 14.50 -4.11 -15.71
CA ILE A 119 13.81 -5.24 -16.33
C ILE A 119 12.31 -4.96 -16.51
N PHE A 120 11.75 -4.05 -15.71
CA PHE A 120 10.38 -3.60 -15.82
C PHE A 120 10.33 -2.08 -15.66
N GLU A 121 9.49 -1.42 -16.46
CA GLU A 121 9.15 -0.01 -16.31
C GLU A 121 7.67 0.21 -16.66
N GLU A 122 6.93 0.82 -15.74
CA GLU A 122 5.52 1.13 -15.94
C GLU A 122 5.38 2.24 -16.99
N THR A 123 4.75 1.92 -18.12
CA THR A 123 4.60 2.84 -19.25
C THR A 123 3.55 3.91 -19.00
N LYS A 124 2.54 3.62 -18.18
CA LYS A 124 1.41 4.51 -17.88
C LYS A 124 1.30 4.74 -16.37
N THR A 125 2.31 5.41 -15.82
CA THR A 125 2.51 5.67 -14.37
C THR A 125 1.40 6.45 -13.64
N ASN A 126 0.43 7.00 -14.38
CA ASN A 126 -0.74 7.69 -13.83
C ASN A 126 -2.06 7.02 -14.24
N SER A 127 -2.02 5.80 -14.79
CA SER A 127 -3.23 5.03 -15.08
C SER A 127 -3.80 4.45 -13.79
N GLU A 128 -5.13 4.48 -13.71
CA GLU A 128 -5.95 3.80 -12.72
C GLU A 128 -5.68 2.28 -12.63
N LEU A 129 -5.18 1.65 -13.70
CA LEU A 129 -4.92 0.20 -13.75
C LEU A 129 -3.69 -0.21 -12.92
N CYS A 130 -2.69 0.68 -12.81
CA CYS A 130 -1.45 0.44 -12.07
C CYS A 130 -1.52 0.97 -10.63
N CYS A 131 -2.52 1.78 -10.30
CA CYS A 131 -2.72 2.37 -8.98
C CYS A 131 -3.38 1.34 -8.04
N LYS A 132 -2.57 0.66 -7.22
CA LYS A 132 -3.05 -0.39 -6.31
C LYS A 132 -3.54 0.23 -4.99
N PRO A 133 -4.82 0.08 -4.61
CA PRO A 133 -5.33 0.62 -3.36
C PRO A 133 -4.73 -0.15 -2.18
N LEU A 134 -4.24 0.57 -1.17
CA LEU A 134 -3.63 -0.02 0.02
C LEU A 134 -4.46 0.23 1.27
N CYS A 135 -5.00 1.44 1.43
CA CYS A 135 -5.88 1.81 2.55
C CYS A 135 -6.96 2.76 2.09
N LEU A 136 -8.19 2.49 2.52
CA LEU A 136 -9.35 3.34 2.33
C LEU A 136 -9.89 3.72 3.70
N MET A 137 -10.22 4.99 3.90
CA MET A 137 -10.86 5.47 5.11
C MET A 137 -11.94 6.50 4.80
N LEU A 138 -13.05 6.42 5.53
CA LEU A 138 -14.00 7.51 5.66
C LEU A 138 -13.50 8.42 6.78
N ALA A 139 -12.72 9.43 6.39
CA ALA A 139 -12.07 10.39 7.27
C ALA A 139 -11.83 11.68 6.48
N ASP A 140 -11.63 12.80 7.18
CA ASP A 140 -11.21 14.05 6.56
C ASP A 140 -9.67 14.10 6.52
N GLU A 141 -9.08 14.40 5.35
CA GLU A 141 -7.63 14.59 5.25
C GLU A 141 -7.11 15.76 6.11
N SER A 142 -8.01 16.68 6.48
CA SER A 142 -7.70 17.82 7.35
C SER A 142 -7.70 17.46 8.84
N ASP A 143 -8.27 16.32 9.24
CA ASP A 143 -8.20 15.80 10.61
C ASP A 143 -6.87 15.05 10.80
N HIS A 144 -5.89 15.77 11.35
CA HIS A 144 -4.52 15.27 11.47
C HIS A 144 -4.42 14.09 12.44
N GLU A 145 -5.18 14.12 13.54
CA GLU A 145 -5.21 13.10 14.57
C GLU A 145 -5.73 11.77 14.00
N THR A 146 -6.88 11.80 13.33
CA THR A 146 -7.49 10.61 12.71
C THR A 146 -6.62 10.07 11.58
N LEU A 147 -6.11 10.95 10.71
CA LEU A 147 -5.26 10.55 9.59
C LEU A 147 -3.96 9.89 10.06
N THR A 148 -3.31 10.47 11.08
CA THR A 148 -2.07 9.92 11.65
C THR A 148 -2.34 8.59 12.35
N ALA A 149 -3.44 8.47 13.09
CA ALA A 149 -3.80 7.22 13.76
C ALA A 149 -3.98 6.07 12.75
N ILE A 150 -4.65 6.31 11.62
CA ILE A 150 -4.91 5.30 10.60
C ILE A 150 -3.67 5.00 9.73
N LEU A 151 -2.88 6.01 9.36
CA LEU A 151 -1.73 5.82 8.46
C LEU A 151 -0.44 5.42 9.17
N SER A 152 -0.28 5.71 10.47
CA SER A 152 0.96 5.39 11.19
C SER A 152 1.38 3.90 11.13
N PRO A 153 0.48 2.90 11.13
CA PRO A 153 0.87 1.50 10.93
C PRO A 153 1.46 1.24 9.54
N LEU A 154 0.91 1.86 8.48
CA LEU A 154 1.46 1.75 7.13
C LEU A 154 2.84 2.37 7.02
N ILE A 155 3.05 3.53 7.66
CA ILE A 155 4.38 4.17 7.71
C ILE A 155 5.37 3.30 8.49
N ALA A 156 4.96 2.69 9.60
CA ALA A 156 5.81 1.77 10.35
C ALA A 156 6.18 0.51 9.53
N GLU A 157 5.23 -0.05 8.78
CA GLU A 157 5.47 -1.17 7.85
C GLU A 157 6.44 -0.75 6.73
N ARG A 158 6.25 0.45 6.16
CA ARG A 158 7.11 1.04 5.12
C ARG A 158 8.55 1.22 5.60
N GLU A 159 8.77 1.79 6.78
CA GLU A 159 10.12 2.01 7.34
C GLU A 159 10.81 0.71 7.76
N ALA A 160 10.06 -0.38 7.94
CA ALA A 160 10.62 -1.68 8.26
C ALA A 160 11.15 -2.44 7.03
N MET A 161 10.60 -2.14 5.83
CA MET A 161 10.96 -2.74 4.54
C MET A 161 12.20 -2.08 3.94
#